data_AF-A0A358U0E6-F1
#
_entry.id   AF-A0A358U0E6-F1
#
_cell.length_a   1.000
_cell.length_b   1.000
_cell.length_c   1.000
_cell.angle_alpha   90.00
_cell.angle_beta   90.00
_cell.angle_gamma   90.00
#
_symmetry.space_group_name_H-M   'P 1'
#
loop_
_entity.id
_entity.type
_entity.pdbx_description
1 polymer ?
#
loop_
_entity_poly.entity_id
_entity_poly.type
_entity_poly.pdbx_seq_one_letter_code
_entity_poly.pdbx_strand_id
1 'polypeptide(L)'
;MLEFYKRYGFYTDPGSKEKMYAGISDSLEELCQFIKSQLIHPIADLPLYRQQMPPERKNEDEKYPTVESILNGLLSYNSAGLVYNRKPEERLILSCRYHSILLASILKNRGIPVRVRYGFTK
;
A
#
# COMPACT_ATOMS: atom_id res chain seq x y z
N MET A 1 -11.41 -21.59 11.44
CA MET A 1 -11.98 -20.22 11.35
C MET A 1 -10.97 -19.17 10.88
N LEU A 2 -9.71 -19.22 11.32
CA LEU A 2 -8.67 -18.26 10.87
C LEU A 2 -8.21 -18.44 9.42
N GLU A 3 -8.23 -19.68 8.88
CA GLU A 3 -7.83 -19.97 7.49
C GLU A 3 -8.56 -19.11 6.44
N PHE A 4 -9.83 -18.76 6.69
CA PHE A 4 -10.58 -17.87 5.81
C PHE A 4 -9.87 -16.51 5.60
N TYR A 5 -9.24 -15.98 6.64
CA TYR A 5 -8.55 -14.68 6.61
C TYR A 5 -7.17 -14.72 5.96
N LYS A 6 -6.67 -15.90 5.56
CA LYS A 6 -5.47 -16.01 4.71
C LYS A 6 -5.79 -15.75 3.25
N ARG A 7 -7.04 -15.95 2.83
CA ARG A 7 -7.45 -15.78 1.42
C ARG A 7 -7.51 -14.31 1.04
N TYR A 8 -7.07 -13.99 -0.18
CA TYR A 8 -7.36 -12.69 -0.77
C TYR A 8 -8.88 -12.48 -0.90
N GLY A 9 -9.32 -11.26 -0.62
CA GLY A 9 -10.62 -10.75 -1.05
C GLY A 9 -10.43 -9.65 -2.09
N PHE A 10 -11.52 -9.19 -2.69
CA PHE A 10 -11.54 -8.23 -3.80
C PHE A 10 -10.57 -7.04 -3.65
N TYR A 11 -10.53 -6.41 -2.47
CA TYR A 11 -9.66 -5.25 -2.23
C TYR A 11 -8.18 -5.59 -1.97
N THR A 12 -7.90 -6.81 -1.50
CA THR A 12 -6.55 -7.22 -1.07
C THR A 12 -5.84 -8.10 -2.09
N ASP A 13 -6.52 -8.52 -3.16
CA ASP A 13 -5.93 -9.37 -4.20
C ASP A 13 -4.90 -8.56 -5.02
N PRO A 14 -3.64 -9.00 -5.10
CA PRO A 14 -2.62 -8.35 -5.93
C PRO A 14 -2.74 -8.69 -7.42
N GLY A 15 -3.61 -9.63 -7.80
CA GLY A 15 -3.71 -10.15 -9.15
C GLY A 15 -2.39 -10.78 -9.61
N SER A 16 -2.00 -10.54 -10.86
CA SER A 16 -0.75 -11.07 -11.45
C SER A 16 0.54 -10.54 -10.80
N LYS A 17 0.44 -9.60 -9.86
CA LYS A 17 1.56 -8.84 -9.28
C LYS A 17 2.04 -9.40 -7.95
N GLU A 18 1.50 -10.54 -7.51
CA GLU A 18 1.91 -11.20 -6.26
C GLU A 18 3.43 -11.40 -6.15
N LYS A 19 4.11 -11.64 -7.28
CA LYS A 19 5.58 -11.78 -7.36
C LYS A 19 6.34 -10.54 -6.86
N MET A 20 5.72 -9.36 -6.83
CA MET A 20 6.32 -8.13 -6.29
C MET A 20 6.58 -8.18 -4.79
N TYR A 21 6.02 -9.18 -4.08
CA TYR A 21 6.25 -9.36 -2.65
C TYR A 21 7.54 -10.11 -2.32
N ALA A 22 8.24 -10.63 -3.32
CA ALA A 22 9.52 -11.30 -3.14
C ALA A 22 10.57 -10.34 -2.54
N GLY A 23 11.27 -10.78 -1.51
CA GLY A 23 12.37 -10.04 -0.88
C GLY A 23 11.93 -8.94 0.10
N ILE A 24 10.63 -8.76 0.37
CA ILE A 24 10.16 -7.87 1.43
C ILE A 24 10.41 -8.54 2.79
N SER A 25 10.97 -7.79 3.74
CA SER A 25 11.25 -8.27 5.10
C SER A 25 10.05 -8.88 5.81
N ASP A 26 10.29 -9.99 6.52
CA ASP A 26 9.29 -10.66 7.37
C ASP A 26 8.99 -9.93 8.67
N SER A 27 9.85 -8.99 9.10
CA SER A 27 9.59 -8.15 10.27
C SER A 27 8.38 -7.24 10.04
N LEU A 28 7.42 -7.26 10.97
CA LEU A 28 6.24 -6.40 10.90
C LEU A 28 6.60 -4.91 10.96
N GLU A 29 7.62 -4.56 11.73
CA GLU A 29 8.09 -3.18 11.89
C GLU A 29 8.71 -2.68 10.60
N GLU A 30 9.58 -3.47 9.99
CA GLU A 30 10.19 -3.15 8.70
C GLU A 30 9.14 -3.12 7.59
N LEU A 31 8.15 -4.02 7.62
CA LEU A 31 7.04 -4.01 6.69
C LEU A 31 6.19 -2.73 6.83
N CYS A 32 5.92 -2.26 8.04
CA CYS A 32 5.21 -1.00 8.26
C CYS A 32 5.97 0.19 7.66
N GLN A 33 7.30 0.24 7.84
CA GLN A 33 8.13 1.27 7.23
C GLN A 33 8.17 1.14 5.71
N PHE A 34 8.22 -0.09 5.20
CA PHE A 34 8.18 -0.36 3.78
C PHE A 34 6.89 0.16 3.14
N ILE A 35 5.73 -0.08 3.74
CA ILE A 35 4.45 0.47 3.24
C ILE A 35 4.48 2.01 3.19
N LYS A 36 5.02 2.67 4.22
CA LYS A 36 5.18 4.14 4.26
C LYS A 36 6.16 4.68 3.22
N SER A 37 7.09 3.85 2.74
CA SER A 37 7.94 4.22 1.60
C SER A 37 7.21 4.12 0.26
N GLN A 38 6.08 3.39 0.18
CA GLN A 38 5.28 3.28 -1.05
C GLN A 38 4.19 4.35 -1.14
N LEU A 39 3.58 4.71 -0.01
CA LEU A 39 2.38 5.52 0.06
C LEU A 39 2.59 6.77 0.93
N ILE A 40 1.88 7.84 0.61
CA ILE A 40 1.83 9.08 1.39
C ILE A 40 0.40 9.28 1.87
N HIS A 41 0.17 9.45 3.17
CA HIS A 41 -1.17 9.77 3.65
C HIS A 41 -1.56 11.22 3.29
N PRO A 42 -2.73 11.47 2.67
CA PRO A 42 -3.13 12.81 2.19
C PRO A 42 -3.25 13.86 3.30
N ILE A 43 -3.66 13.45 4.51
CA ILE A 43 -3.78 14.35 5.67
C ILE A 43 -2.51 14.37 6.52
N ALA A 44 -2.06 13.21 7.02
CA ALA A 44 -0.94 13.13 7.96
C ALA A 44 0.43 13.42 7.34
N ASP A 45 0.69 13.02 6.09
CA ASP A 45 2.05 13.00 5.54
C ASP A 45 2.24 13.95 4.35
N LEU A 46 1.24 14.15 3.51
CA LEU A 46 1.34 15.01 2.32
C LEU A 46 1.85 16.44 2.61
N PRO A 47 1.50 17.11 3.73
CA PRO A 47 2.06 18.41 4.06
C PRO A 47 3.59 18.43 4.11
N LEU A 48 4.24 17.31 4.45
CA LEU A 48 5.70 17.17 4.53
C LEU A 48 6.36 17.07 3.15
N TYR A 49 5.61 16.64 2.13
CA TYR A 49 6.12 16.36 0.77
C TYR A 49 5.63 17.36 -0.27
N ARG A 50 4.87 18.39 0.12
CA ARG A 50 4.18 19.29 -0.82
C ARG A 50 5.07 19.94 -1.87
N GLN A 51 6.34 20.19 -1.56
CA GLN A 51 7.31 20.79 -2.50
C GLN A 51 7.87 19.79 -3.51
N GLN A 52 7.77 18.49 -3.24
CA GLN A 52 8.29 17.40 -4.07
C GLN A 52 7.18 16.74 -4.90
N MET A 53 5.93 17.15 -4.69
CA MET A 53 4.75 16.58 -5.32
C MET A 53 4.19 17.52 -6.39
N PRO A 54 3.73 16.99 -7.54
CA PRO A 54 2.97 17.78 -8.49
C PRO A 54 1.70 18.37 -7.83
N PRO A 55 1.40 19.67 -8.00
CA PRO A 55 0.33 20.37 -7.28
C PRO A 55 -1.08 19.84 -7.57
N GLU A 56 -1.27 19.16 -8.70
CA GLU A 56 -2.51 18.49 -9.09
C GLU A 56 -2.80 17.22 -8.29
N ARG A 57 -1.78 16.60 -7.69
CA ARG A 57 -1.91 15.36 -6.93
C ARG A 57 -2.24 15.67 -5.47
N LYS A 58 -3.40 15.17 -5.02
CA LYS A 58 -3.90 15.39 -3.65
C LYS A 58 -4.30 14.08 -2.99
N ASN A 59 -5.54 13.64 -3.18
CA ASN A 59 -5.99 12.33 -2.71
C ASN A 59 -6.30 11.48 -3.95
N GLU A 60 -5.66 10.33 -4.06
CA GLU A 60 -5.80 9.41 -5.19
C GLU A 60 -6.62 8.16 -4.83
N ASP A 61 -7.31 8.15 -3.69
CA ASP A 61 -8.08 7.00 -3.17
C ASP A 61 -9.02 6.39 -4.21
N GLU A 62 -9.78 7.22 -4.93
CA GLU A 62 -10.74 6.76 -5.95
C GLU A 62 -10.06 6.17 -7.19
N LYS A 63 -8.83 6.59 -7.48
CA LYS A 63 -8.05 6.12 -8.63
C LYS A 63 -7.48 4.72 -8.39
N TYR A 64 -7.23 4.35 -7.13
CA TYR A 64 -6.58 3.09 -6.76
C TYR A 64 -7.38 2.31 -5.70
N PRO A 65 -8.61 1.85 -6.02
CA PRO A 65 -9.52 1.26 -5.04
C PRO A 65 -9.08 -0.14 -4.53
N THR A 66 -8.16 -0.82 -5.21
CA THR A 66 -7.71 -2.21 -4.91
C THR A 66 -6.20 -2.32 -4.84
N VAL A 67 -5.67 -3.34 -4.15
CA VAL A 67 -4.22 -3.60 -4.12
C VAL A 67 -3.64 -3.77 -5.52
N GLU A 68 -4.32 -4.49 -6.42
CA GLU A 68 -3.87 -4.58 -7.82
C GLU A 68 -3.71 -3.20 -8.47
N SER A 69 -4.68 -2.30 -8.30
CA SER A 69 -4.61 -0.94 -8.84
C SER A 69 -3.49 -0.11 -8.19
N ILE A 70 -3.27 -0.26 -6.88
CA ILE A 70 -2.15 0.38 -6.16
C ILE A 70 -0.82 -0.08 -6.75
N LEU A 71 -0.63 -1.39 -6.92
CA LEU A 71 0.61 -1.95 -7.47
C LEU A 71 0.84 -1.49 -8.91
N ASN A 72 -0.21 -1.41 -9.74
CA ASN A 72 -0.13 -0.82 -11.08
C ASN A 72 0.30 0.65 -11.05
N GLY A 73 -0.31 1.45 -10.16
CA GLY A 73 0.06 2.85 -10.00
C GLY A 73 1.53 3.01 -9.59
N LEU A 74 1.98 2.27 -8.58
CA LEU A 74 3.37 2.28 -8.13
C LEU A 74 4.35 1.86 -9.23
N LEU A 75 4.00 0.86 -10.04
CA LEU A 75 4.80 0.43 -11.20
C LEU A 75 4.88 1.50 -12.29
N SER A 76 3.78 2.22 -12.54
CA SER A 76 3.75 3.28 -13.56
C SER A 76 4.69 4.45 -13.24
N TYR A 77 4.91 4.73 -11.95
CA TYR A 77 5.86 5.74 -11.51
C TYR A 77 7.29 5.23 -11.35
N ASN A 78 7.47 3.94 -11.02
CA ASN A 78 8.78 3.32 -10.89
C ASN A 78 8.70 1.83 -11.23
N SER A 79 9.30 1.46 -12.36
CA SER A 79 9.27 0.10 -12.91
C SER A 79 10.06 -0.93 -12.09
N ALA A 80 10.85 -0.50 -11.10
CA ALA A 80 11.54 -1.40 -10.18
C ALA A 80 10.60 -2.10 -9.17
N GLY A 81 9.31 -1.75 -9.17
CA GLY A 81 8.32 -2.36 -8.28
C GLY A 81 8.33 -1.73 -6.89
N LEU A 82 8.29 -2.53 -5.83
CA LEU A 82 8.27 -2.01 -4.46
C LEU A 82 9.70 -1.87 -3.93
N VAL A 83 10.08 -0.65 -3.53
CA VAL A 83 11.46 -0.33 -3.12
C VAL A 83 11.50 0.55 -1.87
N TYR A 84 12.42 0.30 -0.95
CA TYR A 84 12.53 1.02 0.33
C TYR A 84 12.81 2.52 0.17
N ASN A 85 13.60 2.85 -0.84
CA ASN A 85 14.12 4.17 -1.14
C ASN A 85 13.38 4.82 -2.31
N ARG A 86 12.05 4.58 -2.40
CA ARG A 86 11.16 5.21 -3.38
C ARG A 86 11.07 6.72 -3.11
N LYS A 87 11.30 7.52 -4.14
CA LYS A 87 11.23 8.99 -4.04
C LYS A 87 9.80 9.45 -3.80
N PRO A 88 9.56 10.57 -3.08
CA PRO A 88 8.21 11.03 -2.82
C PRO A 88 7.36 11.24 -4.08
N GLU A 89 7.91 11.80 -5.16
CA GLU A 89 7.27 11.93 -6.49
C GLU A 89 6.75 10.62 -7.09
N GLU A 90 7.37 9.49 -6.73
CA GLU A 90 7.02 8.17 -7.21
C GLU A 90 5.97 7.45 -6.32
N ARG A 91 5.67 7.97 -5.13
CA ARG A 91 4.70 7.37 -4.20
C ARG A 91 3.27 7.70 -4.60
N LEU A 92 2.30 6.89 -4.18
CA LEU A 92 0.88 7.21 -4.34
C LEU A 92 0.33 7.92 -3.09
N ILE A 93 -0.55 8.90 -3.28
CA ILE A 93 -1.14 9.63 -2.16
C ILE A 93 -2.47 8.99 -1.77
N LEU A 94 -2.44 8.10 -0.79
CA LEU A 94 -3.57 7.25 -0.40
C LEU A 94 -3.80 7.27 1.11
N SER A 95 -5.06 7.21 1.53
CA SER A 95 -5.46 7.22 2.94
C SER A 95 -5.08 5.94 3.71
N CYS A 96 -5.30 5.97 5.03
CA CYS A 96 -4.98 4.88 5.95
C CYS A 96 -5.63 3.53 5.58
N ARG A 97 -6.79 3.56 4.91
CA ARG A 97 -7.45 2.36 4.37
C ARG A 97 -6.53 1.62 3.40
N TYR A 98 -5.87 2.34 2.50
CA TYR A 98 -5.08 1.75 1.41
C TYR A 98 -3.74 1.22 1.89
N HIS A 99 -3.15 1.88 2.89
CA HIS A 99 -2.03 1.35 3.65
C HIS A 99 -2.40 -0.01 4.28
N SER A 100 -3.59 -0.09 4.87
CA SER A 100 -4.07 -1.30 5.56
C SER A 100 -4.33 -2.46 4.60
N ILE A 101 -4.94 -2.23 3.43
CA ILE A 101 -5.21 -3.32 2.47
C ILE A 101 -3.92 -3.82 1.80
N LEU A 102 -2.94 -2.94 1.56
CA LEU A 102 -1.65 -3.35 1.01
C LEU A 102 -0.86 -4.20 2.01
N LEU A 103 -0.81 -3.76 3.27
CA LEU A 103 -0.24 -4.56 4.37
C LEU A 103 -0.93 -5.91 4.49
N ALA A 104 -2.26 -5.94 4.47
CA ALA A 104 -3.03 -7.16 4.57
C ALA A 104 -2.77 -8.12 3.39
N SER A 105 -2.57 -7.59 2.17
CA SER A 105 -2.22 -8.42 1.01
C SER A 105 -0.88 -9.13 1.17
N ILE A 106 0.14 -8.41 1.64
CA ILE A 106 1.47 -8.99 1.88
C ILE A 106 1.41 -10.06 2.98
N LEU A 107 0.71 -9.79 4.08
CA LEU A 107 0.56 -10.76 5.17
C LEU A 107 -0.22 -12.02 4.71
N LYS A 108 -1.24 -11.86 3.86
CA LYS A 108 -1.98 -12.99 3.27
C LYS A 108 -1.10 -13.83 2.33
N ASN A 109 -0.23 -13.20 1.53
CA ASN A 109 0.76 -13.91 0.71
C ASN A 109 1.66 -14.82 1.57
N ARG A 110 1.99 -14.38 2.78
CA ARG A 110 2.76 -15.15 3.78
C ARG A 110 1.94 -16.20 4.53
N GLY A 111 0.66 -16.38 4.19
CA GLY A 111 -0.25 -17.29 4.88
C GLY A 111 -0.64 -16.82 6.29
N ILE A 112 -0.46 -15.53 6.62
CA ILE A 112 -0.86 -14.97 7.93
C ILE A 112 -2.33 -14.53 7.84
N PRO A 113 -3.22 -15.04 8.72
CA PRO A 113 -4.63 -14.66 8.71
C PRO A 113 -4.81 -13.22 9.18
N VAL A 114 -5.33 -12.34 8.32
CA VAL A 114 -5.51 -10.91 8.63
C VAL A 114 -6.84 -10.37 8.10
N ARG A 115 -7.45 -9.47 8.88
CA ARG A 115 -8.66 -8.72 8.51
C ARG A 115 -8.44 -7.23 8.71
N VAL A 116 -8.61 -6.46 7.64
CA VAL A 116 -8.63 -4.99 7.73
C VAL A 116 -9.89 -4.56 8.48
N ARG A 117 -9.71 -3.66 9.44
CA ARG A 117 -10.80 -2.98 10.15
C ARG A 117 -10.68 -1.49 9.88
N TYR A 118 -11.82 -0.84 9.74
CA TYR A 118 -11.90 0.61 9.73
C TYR A 118 -12.77 1.09 10.89
N GLY A 119 -12.52 2.31 11.32
CA GLY A 119 -13.28 2.99 12.36
C GLY A 119 -13.15 4.48 12.15
N PHE A 120 -14.06 5.23 12.77
CA PHE A 120 -14.06 6.69 12.72
C PHE A 120 -13.64 7.19 14.10
N THR A 121 -12.66 8.10 14.13
CA THR A 121 -12.43 8.91 15.33
C THR A 121 -13.39 10.08 15.31
N LYS A 122 -13.97 10.40 16.47
CA LYS A 122 -14.61 11.70 16.69
C LYS A 122 -13.55 12.78 16.83
#